data_AF-A0A8D9HCP1-F1
#
_entry.id   AF-A0A8D9HCP1-F1
#
_cell.length_a   1.000
_cell.length_b   1.000
_cell.length_c   1.000
_cell.angle_alpha   90.00
_cell.angle_beta   90.00
_cell.angle_gamma   90.00
#
_symmetry.space_group_name_H-M   'P 1'
#
loop_
_entity.id
_entity.type
_entity.pdbx_description
1 polymer ?
#
loop_
_entity_poly.entity_id
_entity_poly.type
_entity_poly.pdbx_seq_one_letter_code
_entity_poly.pdbx_strand_id
1 'polypeptide(L)'
;MLNLFQEMVMATMAYKGRGNNDQQSCILLVSGFTGALRYWWDNSLDAITQESIINHVEIKQQEDEEGFMNDIEVQNAVEVLIHTLTMHFIGNPKEELEMK
;
A
#
# COMPACT_ATOMS: atom_id res chain seq x y z
N MET A 1 15.93 3.76 -5.67
CA MET A 1 14.62 3.42 -5.07
C MET A 1 13.45 4.19 -5.68
N LEU A 2 13.56 5.49 -6.00
CA LEU A 2 12.42 6.25 -6.56
C LEU A 2 11.81 5.62 -7.84
N ASN A 3 12.64 5.17 -8.79
CA ASN A 3 12.17 4.51 -10.02
C ASN A 3 11.38 3.22 -9.76
N LEU A 4 11.77 2.45 -8.74
CA LEU A 4 11.09 1.21 -8.36
C LEU A 4 9.66 1.48 -7.86
N PHE A 5 9.47 2.54 -7.06
CA PHE A 5 8.13 2.91 -6.59
C PHE A 5 7.25 3.41 -7.73
N GLN A 6 7.81 4.16 -8.68
CA GLN A 6 7.10 4.54 -9.89
C GLN A 6 6.67 3.30 -10.71
N GLU A 7 7.57 2.32 -10.88
CA GLU A 7 7.25 1.05 -11.54
C GLU A 7 6.15 0.27 -10.81
N MET A 8 6.16 0.21 -9.47
CA MET A 8 5.10 -0.41 -8.68
C MET A 8 3.74 0.28 -8.88
N VAL A 9 3.73 1.62 -8.91
CA VAL A 9 2.49 2.38 -9.18
C VAL A 9 1.96 2.07 -10.58
N MET A 10 2.82 2.01 -11.59
CA MET A 10 2.43 1.65 -12.95
C MET A 10 1.89 0.22 -13.03
N ALA A 11 2.52 -0.74 -12.34
CA ALA A 11 2.04 -2.12 -12.26
C ALA A 11 0.66 -2.20 -11.59
N THR A 12 0.45 -1.49 -10.48
CA THR A 12 -0.86 -1.39 -9.82
C THR A 12 -1.93 -0.84 -10.75
N MET A 13 -1.64 0.24 -11.48
CA MET A 13 -2.59 0.80 -12.44
C MET A 13 -2.97 -0.23 -13.51
N ALA A 14 -2.02 -1.03 -14.00
CA ALA A 14 -2.29 -2.10 -14.95
C ALA A 14 -3.14 -3.22 -14.32
N TYR A 15 -2.90 -3.61 -13.06
CA TYR A 15 -3.71 -4.60 -12.36
C TYR A 15 -5.14 -4.12 -12.13
N LYS A 16 -5.32 -2.88 -11.67
CA LYS A 16 -6.63 -2.26 -11.50
C LYS A 16 -7.37 -2.11 -12.85
N GLY A 17 -6.67 -1.75 -13.91
CA GLY A 17 -7.21 -1.70 -15.27
C GLY A 17 -7.70 -3.07 -15.80
N ARG A 18 -7.25 -4.17 -15.19
CA ARG A 18 -7.72 -5.54 -15.46
C ARG A 18 -8.86 -5.98 -14.52
N GLY A 19 -9.39 -5.08 -13.69
CA GLY A 19 -10.48 -5.35 -12.76
C GLY A 19 -10.07 -5.89 -11.39
N ASN A 20 -8.77 -5.89 -11.06
CA ASN A 20 -8.33 -6.26 -9.72
C ASN A 20 -8.66 -5.14 -8.73
N ASN A 21 -9.17 -5.50 -7.56
CA ASN A 21 -9.31 -4.56 -6.44
C ASN A 21 -7.93 -4.24 -5.82
N ASP A 22 -7.92 -3.40 -4.79
CA ASP A 22 -6.67 -2.91 -4.19
C ASP A 22 -5.91 -4.02 -3.46
N GLN A 23 -6.63 -4.84 -2.68
CA GLN A 23 -6.08 -6.03 -2.02
C GLN A 23 -5.43 -7.00 -3.02
N GLN A 24 -6.13 -7.34 -4.10
CA GLN A 24 -5.62 -8.23 -5.16
C GLN A 24 -4.38 -7.64 -5.84
N SER A 25 -4.40 -6.33 -6.11
CA SER A 25 -3.26 -5.62 -6.69
C SER A 25 -2.04 -5.63 -5.75
N CYS A 26 -2.27 -5.47 -4.45
CA CYS A 26 -1.24 -5.59 -3.41
C CYS A 26 -0.62 -7.00 -3.39
N ILE A 27 -1.44 -8.05 -3.41
CA ILE A 27 -0.96 -9.44 -3.47
C ILE A 27 -0.14 -9.68 -4.74
N LEU A 28 -0.59 -9.18 -5.90
CA LEU A 28 0.15 -9.32 -7.15
C LEU A 28 1.50 -8.60 -7.11
N LEU A 29 1.57 -7.40 -6.52
CA LEU A 29 2.85 -6.71 -6.30
C LEU A 29 3.80 -7.54 -5.42
N VAL A 30 3.32 -8.01 -4.26
CA VAL A 30 4.11 -8.81 -3.32
C VAL A 30 4.60 -10.11 -3.98
N SER A 31 3.77 -10.74 -4.80
CA SER A 31 4.16 -11.97 -5.54
C SER A 31 5.31 -11.74 -6.52
N GLY A 32 5.45 -10.50 -7.02
CA GLY A 32 6.55 -10.08 -7.89
C GLY A 32 7.81 -9.63 -7.13
N PHE A 33 7.77 -9.58 -5.80
CA PHE A 33 8.95 -9.20 -5.02
C PHE A 33 10.07 -10.21 -5.17
N THR A 34 11.29 -9.69 -5.37
CA THR A 34 12.52 -10.47 -5.43
C THR A 34 13.63 -9.74 -4.66
N GLY A 35 14.74 -10.43 -4.39
CA GLY A 35 15.91 -9.83 -3.73
C GLY A 35 15.58 -9.18 -2.38
N ALA A 36 16.01 -7.94 -2.19
CA ALA A 36 15.86 -7.20 -0.93
C ALA A 36 14.39 -7.01 -0.51
N LEU A 37 13.48 -6.76 -1.47
CA LEU A 37 12.05 -6.62 -1.17
C LEU A 37 11.47 -7.93 -0.62
N ARG A 38 11.80 -9.05 -1.27
CA ARG A 38 11.33 -10.37 -0.86
C ARG A 38 11.89 -10.77 0.50
N TYR A 39 13.19 -10.53 0.69
CA TYR A 39 13.84 -10.81 1.96
C TYR A 39 13.21 -10.02 3.11
N TRP A 40 12.99 -8.72 2.92
CA TRP A 40 12.31 -7.87 3.90
C TRP A 40 10.89 -8.36 4.21
N TRP A 41 10.09 -8.60 3.16
CA TRP A 41 8.71 -9.07 3.33
C TRP A 41 8.65 -10.35 4.15
N ASP A 42 9.43 -11.37 3.77
CA ASP A 42 9.39 -12.70 4.40
C ASP A 42 10.04 -12.76 5.80
N ASN A 43 11.06 -11.94 6.07
CA ASN A 43 11.90 -12.11 7.26
C ASN A 43 11.82 -10.95 8.26
N SER A 44 11.36 -9.77 7.84
CA SER A 44 11.26 -8.59 8.72
C SER A 44 9.83 -8.32 9.21
N LEU A 45 8.81 -8.83 8.50
CA LEU A 45 7.41 -8.71 8.91
C LEU A 45 6.89 -10.06 9.41
N ASP A 46 6.14 -10.03 10.51
CA ASP A 46 5.35 -11.19 10.92
C ASP A 46 4.09 -11.34 10.06
N ALA A 47 3.49 -12.54 10.10
CA ALA A 47 2.32 -12.85 9.29
C ALA A 47 1.12 -11.93 9.57
N ILE A 48 0.96 -11.48 10.83
CA ILE A 48 -0.13 -10.58 11.23
C ILE A 48 0.04 -9.22 10.55
N THR A 49 1.27 -8.70 10.51
CA THR A 49 1.59 -7.42 9.89
C THR A 49 1.44 -7.51 8.37
N GLN A 50 1.89 -8.61 7.76
CA GLN A 50 1.69 -8.85 6.32
C GLN A 50 0.20 -8.88 5.96
N GLU A 51 -0.61 -9.59 6.74
CA GLU A 51 -2.06 -9.68 6.55
C GLU A 51 -2.74 -8.33 6.75
N SER A 52 -2.33 -7.56 7.78
CA SER A 52 -2.81 -6.21 8.04
C SER A 52 -2.55 -5.27 6.86
N ILE A 53 -1.36 -5.34 6.24
CA ILE A 53 -1.05 -4.53 5.05
C ILE A 53 -1.94 -4.94 3.87
N ILE A 54 -2.08 -6.24 3.60
CA ILE A 54 -2.85 -6.75 2.45
C ILE A 54 -4.34 -6.42 2.59
N ASN A 55 -4.88 -6.51 3.81
CA ASN A 55 -6.29 -6.32 4.10
C ASN A 55 -6.63 -4.90 4.56
N HIS A 56 -5.70 -3.96 4.46
CA HIS A 56 -5.90 -2.62 5.00
C HIS A 56 -7.07 -1.91 4.31
N VAL A 57 -7.95 -1.33 5.13
CA VAL A 57 -9.04 -0.46 4.74
C VAL A 57 -8.95 0.85 5.51
N GLU A 58 -9.29 1.94 4.84
CA GLU A 58 -9.44 3.26 5.43
C GLU A 58 -10.94 3.55 5.58
N ILE A 59 -11.35 4.02 6.76
CA ILE A 59 -12.72 4.50 6.96
C ILE A 59 -12.80 5.95 6.46
N LYS A 60 -13.65 6.19 5.47
CA LYS A 60 -13.96 7.53 4.96
C LYS A 60 -15.41 7.88 5.21
N GLN A 61 -15.68 9.16 5.44
CA GLN A 61 -17.04 9.64 5.50
C GLN A 61 -17.52 9.99 4.09
N GLN A 62 -18.67 9.45 3.72
CA GLN A 62 -19.34 9.74 2.47
C GLN A 62 -20.79 10.14 2.75
N GLU A 63 -21.21 11.25 2.14
CA GLU A 63 -22.60 11.69 2.16
C GLU A 63 -23.43 10.81 1.23
N ASP A 64 -24.57 10.29 1.73
CA ASP A 64 -25.53 9.55 0.93
C ASP A 64 -26.48 10.47 0.13
N GLU A 65 -27.38 9.87 -0.65
CA GLU A 65 -28.35 10.61 -1.47
C GLU A 65 -29.35 11.45 -0.65
N GLU A 66 -29.45 11.18 0.65
CA GLU A 66 -30.37 11.80 1.60
C GLU A 66 -29.69 12.88 2.46
N GLY A 67 -28.38 13.07 2.29
CA GLY A 67 -27.58 14.08 2.97
C GLY A 67 -27.00 13.63 4.32
N PHE A 68 -27.04 12.33 4.63
CA PHE A 68 -26.43 11.78 5.85
C PHE A 68 -25.01 11.31 5.60
N MET A 69 -24.12 11.61 6.56
CA MET A 69 -22.74 11.13 6.54
C MET A 69 -22.68 9.68 7.04
N ASN A 70 -22.16 8.80 6.20
CA ASN A 70 -21.94 7.40 6.51
C ASN A 70 -20.45 7.06 6.45
N ASP A 71 -20.02 6.16 7.33
CA ASP A 71 -18.68 5.59 7.28
C ASP A 71 -18.65 4.48 6.23
N ILE A 72 -17.74 4.62 5.27
CA ILE A 72 -17.47 3.62 4.24
C ILE A 72 -16.05 3.08 4.38
N GLU A 73 -15.89 1.78 4.17
CA GLU A 73 -14.57 1.15 4.11
C GLU A 73 -14.03 1.22 2.68
N VAL A 74 -12.86 1.84 2.53
CA VAL A 74 -12.17 1.98 1.25
C VAL A 74 -10.85 1.22 1.32
N GLN A 75 -10.65 0.26 0.42
CA GLN A 75 -9.38 -0.47 0.36
C GLN A 75 -8.24 0.44 -0.12
N ASN A 76 -7.12 0.42 0.61
CA ASN A 76 -5.90 1.17 0.30
C ASN A 76 -4.61 0.41 0.66
N ALA A 77 -4.68 -0.93 0.70
CA ALA A 77 -3.57 -1.85 0.87
C ALA A 77 -2.31 -1.52 0.04
N VAL A 78 -2.46 -1.13 -1.23
CA VAL A 78 -1.31 -0.77 -2.09
C VAL A 78 -0.62 0.50 -1.61
N GLU A 79 -1.40 1.50 -1.19
CA GLU A 79 -0.85 2.75 -0.64
C GLU A 79 -0.08 2.47 0.65
N VAL A 80 -0.66 1.67 1.54
CA VAL A 80 -0.02 1.23 2.78
C VAL A 80 1.27 0.47 2.48
N LEU A 81 1.25 -0.49 1.54
CA LEU A 81 2.45 -1.23 1.14
C LEU A 81 3.56 -0.29 0.64
N ILE A 82 3.24 0.64 -0.27
CA ILE A 82 4.22 1.61 -0.80
C ILE A 82 4.75 2.51 0.32
N HIS A 83 3.89 2.96 1.24
CA HIS A 83 4.29 3.76 2.38
C HIS A 83 5.23 2.98 3.31
N THR A 84 4.88 1.74 3.68
CA THR A 84 5.71 0.88 4.54
C THR A 84 7.08 0.63 3.90
N LEU A 85 7.12 0.34 2.60
CA LEU A 85 8.37 0.17 1.86
C LEU A 85 9.20 1.47 1.84
N THR A 86 8.56 2.62 1.64
CA THR A 86 9.24 3.93 1.66
C THR A 86 9.87 4.17 3.02
N MET A 87 9.12 3.97 4.10
CA MET A 87 9.59 4.12 5.47
C MET A 87 10.77 3.18 5.79
N HIS A 88 10.73 1.93 5.30
CA HIS A 88 11.79 0.98 5.57
C HIS A 88 13.07 1.22 4.75
N PHE A 89 12.94 1.47 3.44
CA PHE A 89 14.09 1.52 2.54
C PHE A 89 14.66 2.91 2.28
N ILE A 90 13.86 3.96 2.47
CA ILE A 90 14.29 5.35 2.30
C ILE A 90 14.41 6.05 3.66
N GLY A 91 13.57 5.69 4.64
CA GLY A 91 13.45 6.39 5.92
C GLY A 91 12.18 7.27 5.94
N ASN A 92 11.92 7.96 7.06
CA ASN A 92 10.76 8.85 7.19
C ASN A 92 11.04 10.20 6.49
N PRO A 93 10.43 10.49 5.32
CA PRO A 93 10.73 11.72 4.59
C PRO A 93 10.26 12.97 5.34
N LYS A 94 9.26 12.86 6.23
CA LYS A 94 8.77 13.98 7.05
C LYS A 94 9.80 14.39 8.10
N GLU A 95 10.40 13.41 8.77
CA GLU A 95 11.45 13.68 9.78
C GLU A 95 12.71 14.28 9.14
N GLU A 96 13.09 13.86 7.93
CA GLU A 96 14.24 14.46 7.23
C GLU A 96 14.03 15.92 6.81
N LEU A 97 12.78 16.33 6.56
CA LEU A 97 12.42 17.71 6.21
C LEU A 97 12.33 18.61 7.44
N GLU A 98 11.96 18.07 8.60
CA GLU A 98 11.88 18.80 9.88
C GLU A 98 13.25 18.99 10.56
N MET A 99 14.27 18.24 10.14
CA MET A 99 15.65 18.35 10.63
C MET A 99 16.52 19.36 9.83
N LYS A 100 15.94 20.10 8.88
CA LYS A 100 16.61 21.16 8.09
C LYS A 100 16.10 22.55 8.46
#